data_AF-A0A5M8PQC1-F1
#
_entry.id   AF-A0A5M8PQC1-F1
#
_cell.length_a   1.000
_cell.length_b   1.000
_cell.length_c   1.000
_cell.angle_alpha   90.00
_cell.angle_beta   90.00
_cell.angle_gamma   90.00
#
_symmetry.space_group_name_H-M   'P 1'
#
loop_
_entity.id
_entity.type
_entity.pdbx_description
1 polymer ?
#
loop_
_entity_poly.entity_id
_entity_poly.type
_entity_poly.pdbx_seq_one_letter_code
_entity_poly.pdbx_strand_id
1 'polypeptide(L)'
;MAAQLNGRPVDSTKGKVNGHITTQTKRSSKKQSGLAGRAFGIVARLLIWYSVITALLRCPSSLKELTDDSPGVCKPYLSVRSHVAPYLVPYYDTCAAPYVETARPYVEKLEKQVYTPAVGFGKQSYEAYGAPLVDQIRAYGQTQWENTVEPQIDIAQSYAKRNYDSALAPHIRKATTVVSPYYEAGQRNMVETYNSHLLPAYTKSRPYAEKAYALGHKVVIETGLPYFQNAWSSVVVFIDRTLWPKLRVLYGKNVEPQLVRIGERLGRYRDGRKLKAAVDDIDSMSEASSLSSSLSSVVSSVASAYATGPPNQSTTATSEAASATPSLTPGQKAEQVQEKIANDLRNWQEKFAKSTRQRHRRLIFRSASKTSPTGRSRNKSKELARPCWFSLSNLPARKSPNSRKQSSRLSNRFQRRGVTSILKAQKRIYLKRQEVLA
;
A
#
# COMPACT_ATOMS: atom_id res chain seq x y z
N MET A 1 26.19 -44.69 -41.75
CA MET A 1 25.66 -44.70 -43.13
C MET A 1 24.24 -45.23 -43.05
N ALA A 2 23.14 -44.59 -43.46
CA ALA A 2 22.88 -43.35 -44.16
C ALA A 2 21.57 -42.74 -43.59
N ALA A 3 21.48 -41.41 -43.61
CA ALA A 3 20.33 -40.63 -43.15
C ALA A 3 19.24 -40.58 -44.22
N GLN A 4 17.96 -40.73 -43.83
CA GLN A 4 16.82 -40.33 -44.67
C GLN A 4 16.39 -38.92 -44.28
N LEU A 5 16.63 -37.98 -45.20
CA LEU A 5 16.01 -36.66 -45.26
C LEU A 5 14.86 -36.74 -46.26
N ASN A 6 13.64 -36.44 -45.84
CA ASN A 6 12.52 -36.18 -46.75
C ASN A 6 11.95 -34.79 -46.44
N GLY A 7 12.32 -33.83 -47.28
CA GLY A 7 11.77 -32.48 -47.31
C GLY A 7 10.40 -32.45 -47.97
N ARG A 8 9.51 -31.58 -47.47
CA ARG A 8 8.27 -31.20 -48.14
C ARG A 8 8.45 -29.83 -48.82
N PRO A 9 7.89 -29.62 -50.02
CA PRO A 9 8.05 -28.39 -50.78
C PRO A 9 7.24 -27.22 -50.19
N VAL A 10 7.80 -26.03 -50.36
CA VAL A 10 7.25 -24.72 -49.99
C VAL A 10 6.48 -24.18 -51.18
N ASP A 11 5.16 -24.06 -51.08
CA ASP A 11 4.34 -23.37 -52.06
C ASP A 11 4.49 -21.84 -51.91
N SER A 12 5.08 -21.22 -52.94
CA SER A 12 5.10 -19.78 -53.13
C SER A 12 3.85 -19.34 -53.90
N THR A 13 2.94 -18.63 -53.23
CA THR A 13 1.91 -17.83 -53.92
C THR A 13 2.08 -16.35 -53.59
N LYS A 14 2.53 -15.61 -54.61
CA LYS A 14 2.51 -14.14 -54.69
C LYS A 14 1.06 -13.65 -54.73
N GLY A 15 0.72 -12.66 -53.90
CA GLY A 15 -0.56 -11.95 -54.02
C GLY A 15 -0.72 -10.75 -53.09
N LYS A 16 -0.41 -9.55 -53.60
CA LYS A 16 -0.90 -8.21 -53.18
C LYS A 16 -0.80 -7.83 -51.69
N VAL A 17 0.26 -7.10 -51.34
CA VAL A 17 0.36 -6.26 -50.14
C VAL A 17 -0.19 -4.86 -50.42
N ASN A 18 -1.43 -4.59 -50.03
CA ASN A 18 -1.90 -3.23 -49.76
C ASN A 18 -1.71 -2.97 -48.26
N GLY A 19 -0.76 -2.09 -47.95
CA GLY A 19 -0.39 -1.74 -46.59
C GLY A 19 -1.47 -0.93 -45.87
N HIS A 20 -2.12 -1.56 -44.91
CA HIS A 20 -2.57 -0.87 -43.69
C HIS A 20 -1.88 -1.56 -42.53
N ILE A 21 -0.85 -0.90 -41.97
CA ILE A 21 -0.25 -1.31 -40.69
C ILE A 21 -1.30 -1.06 -39.62
N THR A 22 -2.15 -2.05 -39.35
CA THR A 22 -2.87 -2.12 -38.09
C THR A 22 -1.84 -2.52 -37.04
N THR A 23 -1.26 -1.53 -36.36
CA THR A 23 -0.63 -1.77 -35.06
C THR A 23 -1.69 -2.36 -34.15
N GLN A 24 -1.75 -3.70 -34.08
CA GLN A 24 -2.44 -4.37 -32.99
C GLN A 24 -1.68 -4.03 -31.72
N THR A 25 -2.10 -2.96 -31.04
CA THR A 25 -1.83 -2.81 -29.62
C THR A 25 -2.33 -4.07 -28.95
N LYS A 26 -1.42 -4.98 -28.61
CA LYS A 26 -1.65 -6.04 -27.62
C LYS A 26 -2.11 -5.32 -26.37
N ARG A 27 -3.43 -5.20 -26.18
CA ARG A 27 -3.99 -4.83 -24.88
C ARG A 27 -3.53 -5.92 -23.95
N SER A 28 -2.50 -5.64 -23.15
CA SER A 28 -2.17 -6.42 -21.97
C SER A 28 -3.48 -6.57 -21.21
N SER A 29 -4.07 -7.76 -21.25
CA SER A 29 -5.22 -8.06 -20.41
C SER A 29 -4.69 -7.84 -18.99
N LYS A 30 -5.17 -6.78 -18.33
CA LYS A 30 -4.94 -6.63 -16.90
C LYS A 30 -5.54 -7.90 -16.31
N LYS A 31 -4.69 -8.84 -15.89
CA LYS A 31 -5.10 -9.98 -15.08
C LYS A 31 -5.90 -9.38 -13.93
N GLN A 32 -7.22 -9.49 -14.03
CA GLN A 32 -8.09 -9.04 -12.97
C GLN A 32 -7.80 -10.00 -11.83
N SER A 33 -6.98 -9.55 -10.88
CA SER A 33 -6.75 -10.30 -9.65
C SER A 33 -8.14 -10.58 -9.08
N GLY A 34 -8.53 -11.85 -9.05
CA GLY A 34 -9.82 -12.26 -8.50
C GLY A 34 -9.99 -11.72 -7.08
N LEU A 35 -11.23 -11.65 -6.62
CA LEU A 35 -11.56 -11.21 -5.26
C LEU A 35 -10.74 -11.95 -4.19
N ALA A 36 -10.36 -13.20 -4.44
CA ALA A 36 -9.43 -13.98 -3.62
C ALA A 36 -8.02 -13.37 -3.52
N GLY A 37 -7.43 -12.91 -4.63
CA GLY A 37 -6.14 -12.22 -4.62
C GLY A 37 -6.20 -10.87 -3.89
N ARG A 38 -7.34 -10.17 -3.98
CA ARG A 38 -7.57 -8.94 -3.23
C ARG A 38 -7.76 -9.21 -1.73
N ALA A 39 -8.50 -10.25 -1.36
CA ALA A 39 -8.69 -10.66 0.03
C ALA A 39 -7.37 -11.13 0.65
N PHE A 40 -6.60 -11.96 -0.05
CA PHE A 40 -5.27 -12.38 0.38
C PHE A 40 -4.34 -11.19 0.60
N GLY A 41 -4.34 -10.21 -0.31
CA GLY A 41 -3.55 -8.99 -0.15
C GLY A 41 -3.95 -8.17 1.09
N ILE A 42 -5.23 -8.13 1.45
CA ILE A 42 -5.73 -7.47 2.67
C ILE A 42 -5.32 -8.26 3.91
N VAL A 43 -5.53 -9.58 3.92
CA VAL A 43 -5.18 -10.46 5.05
C VAL A 43 -3.67 -10.45 5.30
N ALA A 44 -2.85 -10.58 4.26
CA ALA A 44 -1.40 -10.50 4.38
C ALA A 44 -0.97 -9.15 4.96
N ARG A 45 -1.58 -8.05 4.51
CA ARG A 45 -1.28 -6.72 5.04
C ARG A 45 -1.66 -6.59 6.51
N LEU A 46 -2.80 -7.14 6.93
CA LEU A 46 -3.22 -7.17 8.33
C LEU A 46 -2.29 -8.03 9.19
N LEU A 47 -1.87 -9.20 8.70
CA LEU A 47 -0.91 -10.07 9.39
C LEU A 47 0.46 -9.40 9.54
N ILE A 48 0.93 -8.68 8.52
CA ILE A 48 2.19 -7.91 8.58
C ILE A 48 2.08 -6.78 9.61
N TRP A 49 0.97 -6.01 9.60
CA TRP A 49 0.79 -4.96 10.60
C TRP A 49 0.65 -5.53 12.00
N TYR A 50 -0.07 -6.64 12.15
CA TYR A 50 -0.21 -7.33 13.43
C TYR A 50 1.14 -7.85 13.94
N SER A 51 1.98 -8.44 13.08
CA SER A 51 3.32 -8.92 13.47
C SER A 51 4.24 -7.78 13.87
N VAL A 52 4.24 -6.66 13.14
CA VAL A 52 5.04 -5.48 13.48
C VAL A 52 4.59 -4.87 14.81
N ILE A 53 3.28 -4.72 15.01
CA ILE A 53 2.72 -4.14 16.24
C ILE A 53 2.99 -5.06 17.44
N THR A 54 2.78 -6.37 17.29
CA THR A 54 3.07 -7.33 18.38
C THR A 54 4.55 -7.45 18.69
N ALA A 55 5.42 -7.39 17.67
CA ALA A 55 6.86 -7.40 17.86
C ALA A 55 7.35 -6.17 18.65
N LEU A 56 6.77 -4.99 18.39
CA LEU A 56 7.19 -3.74 19.02
C LEU A 56 6.56 -3.49 20.40
N LEU A 57 5.31 -3.93 20.62
CA LEU A 57 4.57 -3.58 21.84
C LEU A 57 4.53 -4.70 22.89
N ARG A 58 4.76 -5.96 22.50
CA ARG A 58 4.64 -7.10 23.42
C ARG A 58 5.92 -7.91 23.63
N CYS A 59 6.92 -7.76 22.77
CA CYS A 59 8.15 -8.51 22.97
C CYS A 59 9.03 -7.86 24.04
N PRO A 60 9.50 -8.62 25.04
CA PRO A 60 10.46 -8.12 26.01
C PRO A 60 11.78 -7.77 25.31
N SER A 61 12.58 -6.92 25.95
CA SER A 61 13.84 -6.40 25.42
C SER A 61 14.97 -7.43 25.37
N SER A 62 14.84 -8.59 26.04
CA SER A 62 15.88 -9.61 26.12
C SER A 62 15.36 -11.03 25.82
N LEU A 63 16.24 -11.88 25.25
CA LEU A 63 15.92 -13.29 24.97
C LEU A 63 15.74 -14.15 26.24
N LYS A 64 16.20 -13.66 27.41
CA LYS A 64 16.20 -14.41 28.69
C LYS A 64 14.87 -14.34 29.44
N GLU A 65 13.98 -13.43 29.06
CA GLU A 65 12.66 -13.24 29.68
C GLU A 65 11.51 -13.81 28.82
N LEU A 66 11.81 -14.74 27.91
CA LEU A 66 10.80 -15.38 27.09
C LEU A 66 10.05 -16.46 27.88
N THR A 67 8.88 -16.10 28.43
CA THR A 67 7.91 -17.06 28.98
C THR A 67 7.15 -17.78 27.86
N ASP A 68 6.67 -19.01 28.09
CA ASP A 68 5.92 -19.81 27.09
C ASP A 68 4.60 -19.14 26.61
N ASP A 69 4.08 -18.16 27.36
CA ASP A 69 2.92 -17.36 26.98
C ASP A 69 3.22 -16.27 25.93
N SER A 70 4.49 -16.07 25.55
CA SER A 70 4.85 -15.02 24.58
C SER A 70 4.49 -15.42 23.15
N PRO A 71 3.99 -14.49 22.32
CA PRO A 71 3.63 -14.79 20.95
C PRO A 71 4.86 -15.27 20.15
N GLY A 72 4.69 -16.32 19.34
CA GLY A 72 5.78 -16.97 18.59
C GLY A 72 6.57 -16.07 17.62
N VAL A 73 6.10 -14.83 17.41
CA VAL A 73 6.75 -13.79 16.60
C VAL A 73 7.93 -13.11 17.31
N CYS A 74 8.01 -13.21 18.65
CA CYS A 74 9.09 -12.57 19.43
C CYS A 74 10.45 -13.24 19.27
N LYS A 75 10.49 -14.57 19.19
CA LYS A 75 11.74 -15.35 18.98
C LYS A 75 12.50 -14.92 17.70
N PRO A 76 11.87 -14.93 16.50
CA PRO A 76 12.57 -14.54 15.28
C PRO A 76 12.93 -13.05 15.28
N TYR A 77 12.07 -12.17 15.81
CA TYR A 77 12.36 -10.74 15.91
C TYR A 77 13.58 -10.46 16.78
N LEU A 78 13.66 -11.06 17.97
CA LEU A 78 14.77 -10.84 18.91
C LEU A 78 16.09 -11.44 18.40
N SER A 79 16.06 -12.56 17.68
CA SER A 79 17.23 -13.15 17.02
C SER A 79 17.78 -12.24 15.90
N VAL A 80 16.89 -11.68 15.07
CA VAL A 80 17.32 -10.70 14.05
C VAL A 80 17.84 -9.44 14.72
N ARG A 81 17.17 -8.94 15.76
CA ARG A 81 17.59 -7.75 16.49
C ARG A 81 18.97 -7.92 17.13
N SER A 82 19.27 -9.05 17.76
CA SER A 82 20.57 -9.27 18.41
C SER A 82 21.73 -9.31 17.40
N HIS A 83 21.50 -9.88 16.21
CA HIS A 83 22.50 -9.89 15.14
C HIS A 83 22.69 -8.52 14.47
N VAL A 84 21.64 -7.72 14.37
CA VAL A 84 21.65 -6.42 13.69
C VAL A 84 22.09 -5.29 14.64
N ALA A 85 21.80 -5.41 15.94
CA ALA A 85 22.15 -4.44 16.97
C ALA A 85 23.61 -3.96 16.93
N PRO A 86 24.65 -4.82 16.90
CA PRO A 86 26.04 -4.35 16.94
C PRO A 86 26.44 -3.47 15.74
N TYR A 87 25.71 -3.57 14.63
CA TYR A 87 25.96 -2.75 13.44
C TYR A 87 25.14 -1.45 13.42
N LEU A 88 23.94 -1.43 14.01
CA LEU A 88 23.08 -0.25 14.01
C LEU A 88 23.32 0.68 15.21
N VAL A 89 23.68 0.14 16.37
CA VAL A 89 23.93 0.90 17.60
C VAL A 89 24.95 2.04 17.40
N PRO A 90 26.14 1.82 16.82
CA PRO A 90 27.11 2.92 16.66
C PRO A 90 26.58 4.04 15.76
N TYR A 91 25.81 3.73 14.71
CA TYR A 91 25.18 4.75 13.86
C TYR A 91 24.05 5.50 14.56
N TYR A 92 23.29 4.81 15.42
CA TYR A 92 22.27 5.46 16.24
C TYR A 92 22.90 6.43 17.24
N ASP A 93 23.98 6.01 17.90
CA ASP A 93 24.68 6.79 18.91
C ASP A 93 25.31 8.06 18.33
N THR A 94 25.90 7.98 17.13
CA THR A 94 26.49 9.16 16.49
C THR A 94 25.48 10.15 15.93
N CYS A 95 24.34 9.66 15.40
CA CYS A 95 23.44 10.49 14.59
C CYS A 95 22.11 10.82 15.26
N ALA A 96 21.56 9.92 16.08
CA ALA A 96 20.21 10.04 16.62
C ALA A 96 20.19 10.31 18.13
N ALA A 97 21.11 9.68 18.89
CA ALA A 97 21.19 9.85 20.34
C ALA A 97 21.22 11.32 20.82
N PRO A 98 22.00 12.27 20.24
CA PRO A 98 22.02 13.65 20.74
C PRO A 98 20.66 14.35 20.63
N TYR A 99 19.89 14.05 19.58
CA TYR A 99 18.54 14.59 19.41
C TYR A 99 17.53 13.94 20.37
N VAL A 100 17.68 12.64 20.62
CA VAL A 100 16.82 11.90 21.55
C VAL A 100 17.05 12.35 22.99
N GLU A 101 18.30 12.54 23.42
CA GLU A 101 18.63 13.04 24.76
C GLU A 101 18.10 14.45 25.00
N THR A 102 18.11 15.30 23.96
CA THR A 102 17.52 16.65 24.05
C THR A 102 16.00 16.61 24.21
N ALA A 103 15.33 15.65 23.55
CA ALA A 103 13.87 15.48 23.64
C ALA A 103 13.42 14.74 24.90
N ARG A 104 14.30 13.92 25.49
CA ARG A 104 14.03 13.06 26.66
C ARG A 104 13.31 13.77 27.83
N PRO A 105 13.77 14.93 28.34
CA PRO A 105 13.10 15.58 29.47
C PRO A 105 11.68 16.06 29.15
N TYR A 106 11.39 16.39 27.89
CA TYR A 106 10.04 16.77 27.47
C TYR A 106 9.11 15.56 27.39
N VAL A 107 9.61 14.44 26.88
CA VAL A 107 8.87 13.17 26.83
C VAL A 107 8.59 12.66 28.25
N GLU A 108 9.57 12.68 29.15
CA GLU A 108 9.38 12.25 30.54
C GLU A 108 8.40 13.13 31.31
N LYS A 109 8.37 14.45 31.05
CA LYS A 109 7.37 15.35 31.64
C LYS A 109 5.96 15.03 31.14
N LEU A 110 5.80 14.82 29.82
CA LEU A 110 4.52 14.42 29.23
C LEU A 110 4.06 13.06 29.78
N GLU A 111 4.99 12.12 29.92
CA GLU A 111 4.69 10.81 30.48
C GLU A 111 4.15 10.94 31.91
N LYS A 112 4.89 11.62 32.78
CA LYS A 112 4.52 11.75 34.20
C LYS A 112 3.27 12.60 34.42
N GLN A 113 3.08 13.67 33.66
CA GLN A 113 1.98 14.63 33.89
C GLN A 113 0.69 14.27 33.16
N VAL A 114 0.78 13.63 31.99
CA VAL A 114 -0.39 13.39 31.12
C VAL A 114 -0.62 11.90 30.97
N TYR A 115 0.38 11.16 30.52
CA TYR A 115 0.20 9.76 30.14
C TYR A 115 -0.09 8.84 31.33
N THR A 116 0.77 8.84 32.35
CA THR A 116 0.62 7.97 33.52
C THR A 116 -0.72 8.19 34.25
N PRO A 117 -1.16 9.43 34.57
CA PRO A 117 -2.45 9.62 35.21
C PRO A 117 -3.63 9.31 34.29
N ALA A 118 -3.56 9.61 32.99
CA ALA A 118 -4.63 9.28 32.04
C ALA A 118 -4.81 7.77 31.88
N VAL A 119 -3.70 7.01 31.80
CA VAL A 119 -3.74 5.54 31.76
C VAL A 119 -4.24 4.97 33.08
N GLY A 120 -3.82 5.55 34.21
CA GLY A 120 -4.31 5.16 35.54
C GLY A 120 -5.83 5.31 35.66
N PHE A 121 -6.37 6.48 35.28
CA PHE A 121 -7.81 6.74 35.26
C PHE A 121 -8.55 5.85 34.24
N GLY A 122 -7.98 5.65 33.06
CA GLY A 122 -8.52 4.75 32.04
C GLY A 122 -8.60 3.30 32.53
N LYS A 123 -7.58 2.82 33.24
CA LYS A 123 -7.58 1.50 33.85
C LYS A 123 -8.62 1.39 34.95
N GLN A 124 -8.70 2.36 35.86
CA GLN A 124 -9.65 2.34 36.96
C GLN A 124 -11.10 2.42 36.49
N SER A 125 -11.39 3.28 35.52
CA SER A 125 -12.73 3.38 34.90
C SER A 125 -13.08 2.11 34.09
N TYR A 126 -12.09 1.50 33.43
CA TYR A 126 -12.28 0.20 32.79
C TYR A 126 -12.60 -0.89 33.81
N GLU A 127 -11.87 -0.98 34.93
CA GLU A 127 -12.15 -1.97 35.96
C GLU A 127 -13.52 -1.77 36.61
N ALA A 128 -13.92 -0.51 36.83
CA ALA A 128 -15.22 -0.19 37.43
C ALA A 128 -16.43 -0.47 36.50
N TYR A 129 -16.31 -0.15 35.21
CA TYR A 129 -17.47 -0.16 34.29
C TYR A 129 -17.28 -1.03 33.05
N GLY A 130 -16.05 -1.14 32.55
CA GLY A 130 -15.72 -1.87 31.34
C GLY A 130 -15.63 -3.38 31.55
N ALA A 131 -14.90 -3.82 32.58
CA ALA A 131 -14.68 -5.23 32.91
C ALA A 131 -15.99 -6.03 33.06
N PRO A 132 -16.97 -5.63 33.89
CA PRO A 132 -18.20 -6.40 34.04
C PRO A 132 -19.03 -6.43 32.76
N LEU A 133 -19.01 -5.36 31.95
CA LEU A 133 -19.73 -5.32 30.68
C LEU A 133 -19.11 -6.25 29.64
N VAL A 134 -17.78 -6.32 29.59
CA VAL A 134 -17.05 -7.24 28.70
C VAL A 134 -17.32 -8.68 29.10
N ASP A 135 -17.36 -8.98 30.40
CA ASP A 135 -17.67 -10.34 30.88
C ASP A 135 -19.11 -10.75 30.55
N GLN A 136 -20.09 -9.83 30.69
CA GLN A 136 -21.47 -10.08 30.26
C GLN A 136 -21.58 -10.31 28.75
N ILE A 137 -20.93 -9.47 27.94
CA ILE A 137 -20.92 -9.63 26.48
C ILE A 137 -20.24 -10.94 26.08
N ARG A 138 -19.16 -11.33 26.77
CA ARG A 138 -18.47 -12.60 26.55
C ARG A 138 -19.38 -13.77 26.87
N ALA A 139 -20.01 -13.80 28.04
CA ALA A 139 -20.91 -14.86 28.45
C ALA A 139 -22.09 -14.99 27.47
N TYR A 140 -22.78 -13.89 27.18
CA TYR A 140 -23.89 -13.89 26.22
C TYR A 140 -23.44 -14.31 24.81
N GLY A 141 -22.28 -13.83 24.37
CA GLY A 141 -21.70 -14.18 23.08
C GLY A 141 -21.36 -15.67 22.98
N GLN A 142 -20.80 -16.26 24.03
CA GLN A 142 -20.53 -17.71 24.11
C GLN A 142 -21.82 -18.52 24.04
N THR A 143 -22.82 -18.16 24.84
CA THR A 143 -24.12 -18.86 24.82
C THR A 143 -24.80 -18.75 23.46
N GLN A 144 -24.74 -17.60 22.79
CA GLN A 144 -25.30 -17.44 21.44
C GLN A 144 -24.50 -18.21 20.38
N TRP A 145 -23.18 -18.30 20.55
CA TRP A 145 -22.31 -19.07 19.68
C TRP A 145 -22.63 -20.57 19.74
N GLU A 146 -22.70 -21.12 20.95
CA GLU A 146 -23.04 -22.53 21.19
C GLU A 146 -24.45 -22.86 20.66
N ASN A 147 -25.42 -21.97 20.90
CA ASN A 147 -26.80 -22.24 20.46
C ASN A 147 -27.02 -22.06 18.94
N THR A 148 -26.30 -21.15 18.28
CA THR A 148 -26.60 -20.76 16.89
C THR A 148 -25.53 -21.22 15.91
N VAL A 149 -24.26 -21.05 16.26
CA VAL A 149 -23.16 -21.21 15.30
C VAL A 149 -22.61 -22.62 15.33
N GLU A 150 -22.38 -23.18 16.52
CA GLU A 150 -21.89 -24.55 16.71
C GLU A 150 -22.72 -25.60 15.96
N PRO A 151 -24.07 -25.66 16.11
CA PRO A 151 -24.85 -26.66 15.39
C PRO A 151 -24.81 -26.47 13.86
N GLN A 152 -24.69 -25.23 13.38
CA GLN A 152 -24.59 -24.96 11.94
C GLN A 152 -23.23 -25.40 11.39
N ILE A 153 -22.16 -25.24 12.18
CA ILE A 153 -20.83 -25.75 11.83
C ILE A 153 -20.85 -27.28 11.80
N ASP A 154 -21.48 -27.94 12.78
CA ASP A 154 -21.57 -29.40 12.82
C ASP A 154 -22.36 -29.98 11.64
N ILE A 155 -23.47 -29.33 11.26
CA ILE A 155 -24.24 -29.71 10.07
C ILE A 155 -23.37 -29.54 8.81
N ALA A 156 -22.69 -28.40 8.67
CA ALA A 156 -21.82 -28.15 7.52
C ALA A 156 -20.64 -29.14 7.47
N GLN A 157 -20.03 -29.45 8.61
CA GLN A 157 -18.92 -30.39 8.74
C GLN A 157 -19.37 -31.81 8.42
N SER A 158 -20.52 -32.25 8.93
CA SER A 158 -21.06 -33.57 8.61
C SER A 158 -21.43 -33.71 7.14
N TYR A 159 -21.97 -32.66 6.50
CA TYR A 159 -22.22 -32.65 5.06
C TYR A 159 -20.92 -32.70 4.24
N ALA A 160 -19.92 -31.90 4.61
CA ALA A 160 -18.60 -31.93 3.99
C ALA A 160 -17.93 -33.30 4.14
N LYS A 161 -18.03 -33.91 5.32
CA LYS A 161 -17.52 -35.26 5.59
C LYS A 161 -18.22 -36.32 4.75
N ARG A 162 -19.56 -36.29 4.62
CA ARG A 162 -20.30 -37.22 3.75
C ARG A 162 -19.89 -37.10 2.29
N ASN A 163 -19.69 -35.87 1.80
CA ASN A 163 -19.23 -35.66 0.43
C ASN A 163 -17.78 -36.13 0.24
N TYR A 164 -16.91 -35.89 1.22
CA TYR A 164 -15.55 -36.41 1.20
C TYR A 164 -15.52 -37.94 1.22
N ASP A 165 -16.28 -38.57 2.11
CA ASP A 165 -16.34 -40.02 2.29
C ASP A 165 -16.88 -40.74 1.04
N SER A 166 -17.84 -40.14 0.35
CA SER A 166 -18.42 -40.71 -0.87
C SER A 166 -17.61 -40.43 -2.13
N ALA A 167 -17.09 -39.20 -2.30
CA ALA A 167 -16.43 -38.80 -3.55
C ALA A 167 -14.90 -38.97 -3.52
N LEU A 168 -14.24 -38.69 -2.40
CA LEU A 168 -12.77 -38.58 -2.33
C LEU A 168 -12.11 -39.74 -1.58
N ALA A 169 -12.70 -40.18 -0.47
CA ALA A 169 -12.13 -41.23 0.38
C ALA A 169 -11.79 -42.54 -0.37
N PRO A 170 -12.59 -43.08 -1.30
CA PRO A 170 -12.20 -44.31 -2.00
C PRO A 170 -10.99 -44.10 -2.92
N HIS A 171 -10.85 -42.93 -3.55
CA HIS A 171 -9.69 -42.61 -4.40
C HIS A 171 -8.44 -42.38 -3.57
N ILE A 172 -8.56 -41.66 -2.45
CA ILE A 172 -7.44 -41.42 -1.54
C ILE A 172 -6.98 -42.74 -0.93
N ARG A 173 -7.90 -43.60 -0.47
CA ARG A 173 -7.55 -44.93 0.05
C ARG A 173 -6.81 -45.78 -0.99
N LYS A 174 -7.26 -45.79 -2.25
CA LYS A 174 -6.55 -46.49 -3.35
C LYS A 174 -5.16 -45.89 -3.59
N ALA A 175 -5.04 -44.57 -3.60
CA ALA A 175 -3.75 -43.91 -3.77
C ALA A 175 -2.81 -44.21 -2.59
N THR A 176 -3.31 -44.17 -1.35
CA THR A 176 -2.50 -44.47 -0.17
C THR A 176 -2.11 -45.93 -0.12
N THR A 177 -2.98 -46.89 -0.47
CA THR A 177 -2.60 -48.32 -0.49
C THR A 177 -1.53 -48.61 -1.54
N VAL A 178 -1.54 -47.91 -2.67
CA VAL A 178 -0.50 -48.04 -3.70
C VAL A 178 0.80 -47.35 -3.27
N VAL A 179 0.74 -46.17 -2.64
CA VAL A 179 1.93 -45.37 -2.29
C VAL A 179 2.58 -45.81 -0.98
N SER A 180 1.81 -46.27 0.02
CA SER A 180 2.31 -46.69 1.34
C SER A 180 3.50 -47.66 1.27
N PRO A 181 3.47 -48.76 0.48
CA PRO A 181 4.59 -49.69 0.44
C PRO A 181 5.87 -49.05 -0.12
N TYR A 182 5.78 -48.13 -1.09
CA TYR A 182 6.96 -47.44 -1.62
C TYR A 182 7.53 -46.43 -0.62
N TYR A 183 6.65 -45.70 0.08
CA TYR A 183 7.08 -44.77 1.12
C TYR A 183 7.75 -45.52 2.28
N GLU A 184 7.12 -46.59 2.77
CA GLU A 184 7.68 -47.41 3.85
C GLU A 184 8.98 -48.11 3.42
N ALA A 185 9.06 -48.63 2.20
CA ALA A 185 10.29 -49.21 1.67
C ALA A 185 11.40 -48.15 1.57
N GLY A 186 11.09 -46.96 1.06
CA GLY A 186 12.03 -45.84 1.02
C GLY A 186 12.52 -45.43 2.40
N GLN A 187 11.60 -45.34 3.37
CA GLN A 187 11.93 -45.02 4.76
C GLN A 187 12.83 -46.11 5.38
N ARG A 188 12.50 -47.39 5.22
CA ARG A 188 13.31 -48.51 5.71
C ARG A 188 14.70 -48.49 5.08
N ASN A 189 14.79 -48.34 3.76
CA ASN A 189 16.07 -48.28 3.05
C ASN A 189 16.90 -47.06 3.48
N MET A 190 16.28 -45.90 3.70
CA MET A 190 16.97 -44.70 4.15
C MET A 190 17.52 -44.88 5.57
N VAL A 191 16.72 -45.41 6.49
CA VAL A 191 17.15 -45.68 7.87
C VAL A 191 18.26 -46.72 7.88
N GLU A 192 18.12 -47.79 7.09
CA GLU A 192 19.15 -48.82 6.96
C GLU A 192 20.44 -48.23 6.39
N THR A 193 20.39 -47.55 5.25
CA THR A 193 21.57 -46.93 4.61
C THR A 193 22.22 -45.88 5.52
N TYR A 194 21.42 -45.13 6.27
CA TYR A 194 21.93 -44.15 7.22
C TYR A 194 22.74 -44.84 8.33
N ASN A 195 22.19 -45.88 8.93
CA ASN A 195 22.83 -46.61 10.04
C ASN A 195 24.01 -47.47 9.57
N SER A 196 23.90 -48.12 8.40
CA SER A 196 24.89 -49.09 7.90
C SER A 196 26.03 -48.44 7.10
N HIS A 197 25.79 -47.30 6.45
CA HIS A 197 26.79 -46.67 5.58
C HIS A 197 27.16 -45.25 6.01
N LEU A 198 26.19 -44.34 6.19
CA LEU A 198 26.51 -42.94 6.48
C LEU A 198 27.13 -42.76 7.85
N LEU A 199 26.51 -43.34 8.89
CA LEU A 199 26.99 -43.21 10.26
C LEU A 199 28.42 -43.75 10.43
N PRO A 200 28.78 -44.97 10.00
CA PRO A 200 30.15 -45.46 10.12
C PRO A 200 31.15 -44.71 9.22
N ALA A 201 30.75 -44.28 8.02
CA ALA A 201 31.63 -43.46 7.17
C ALA A 201 31.92 -42.10 7.82
N TYR A 202 30.92 -41.48 8.44
CA TYR A 202 31.08 -40.24 9.19
C TYR A 202 31.98 -40.43 10.41
N THR A 203 31.74 -41.46 11.24
CA THR A 203 32.59 -41.70 12.42
C THR A 203 34.04 -42.01 12.04
N LYS A 204 34.25 -42.74 10.94
CA LYS A 204 35.59 -43.03 10.42
C LYS A 204 36.30 -41.81 9.83
N SER A 205 35.58 -40.92 9.14
CA SER A 205 36.15 -39.73 8.50
C SER A 205 36.29 -38.53 9.45
N ARG A 206 35.49 -38.46 10.52
CA ARG A 206 35.50 -37.39 11.52
C ARG A 206 36.91 -36.98 12.00
N PRO A 207 37.78 -37.87 12.48
CA PRO A 207 39.10 -37.46 12.97
C PRO A 207 40.00 -36.90 11.85
N TYR A 208 39.81 -37.34 10.61
CA TYR A 208 40.55 -36.82 9.46
C TYR A 208 40.03 -35.44 9.05
N ALA A 209 38.72 -35.24 9.08
CA ALA A 209 38.11 -33.93 8.81
C ALA A 209 38.52 -32.89 9.87
N GLU A 210 38.56 -33.27 11.15
CA GLU A 210 39.04 -32.41 12.24
C GLU A 210 40.51 -32.00 12.04
N LYS A 211 41.38 -32.97 11.66
CA LYS A 211 42.79 -32.70 11.35
C LYS A 211 42.95 -31.81 10.11
N ALA A 212 42.21 -32.08 9.04
CA ALA A 212 42.24 -31.30 7.82
C ALA A 212 41.73 -29.87 8.05
N TYR A 213 40.70 -29.70 8.87
CA TYR A 213 40.19 -28.38 9.26
C TYR A 213 41.24 -27.61 10.06
N ALA A 214 41.86 -28.23 11.08
CA ALA A 214 42.90 -27.57 11.87
C ALA A 214 44.10 -27.14 11.00
N LEU A 215 44.55 -28.01 10.10
CA LEU A 215 45.66 -27.69 9.19
C LEU A 215 45.28 -26.62 8.17
N GLY A 216 44.11 -26.75 7.54
CA GLY A 216 43.60 -25.80 6.57
C GLY A 216 43.35 -24.42 7.18
N HIS A 217 42.79 -24.37 8.40
CA HIS A 217 42.60 -23.13 9.14
C HIS A 217 43.92 -22.42 9.39
N LYS A 218 44.96 -23.16 9.80
CA LYS A 218 46.31 -22.60 9.98
C LYS A 218 46.84 -22.02 8.67
N VAL A 219 46.78 -22.76 7.56
CA VAL A 219 47.27 -22.29 6.25
C VAL A 219 46.48 -21.08 5.74
N VAL A 220 45.16 -21.09 5.90
CA VAL A 220 44.29 -19.98 5.45
C VAL A 220 44.57 -18.72 6.28
N ILE A 221 44.73 -18.82 7.60
CA ILE A 221 44.99 -17.64 8.44
C ILE A 221 46.44 -17.15 8.28
N GLU A 222 47.41 -18.05 8.36
CA GLU A 222 48.83 -17.70 8.38
C GLU A 222 49.34 -17.29 6.99
N THR A 223 48.79 -17.88 5.93
CA THR A 223 49.23 -17.63 4.55
C THR A 223 48.10 -17.03 3.72
N GLY A 224 46.96 -17.70 3.60
CA GLY A 224 45.90 -17.28 2.66
C GLY A 224 45.42 -15.83 2.87
N LEU A 225 45.11 -15.46 4.11
CA LEU A 225 44.52 -14.17 4.46
C LEU A 225 45.48 -12.99 4.23
N PRO A 226 46.75 -12.99 4.70
CA PRO A 226 47.66 -11.88 4.44
C PRO A 226 47.98 -11.74 2.95
N TYR A 227 48.17 -12.84 2.21
CA TYR A 227 48.39 -12.76 0.76
C TYR A 227 47.15 -12.22 0.02
N PHE A 228 45.96 -12.63 0.43
CA PHE A 228 44.72 -12.10 -0.13
C PHE A 228 44.53 -10.62 0.17
N GLN A 229 44.81 -10.16 1.39
CA GLN A 229 44.77 -8.74 1.75
C GLN A 229 45.78 -7.91 0.93
N ASN A 230 46.99 -8.42 0.72
CA ASN A 230 48.01 -7.78 -0.11
C ASN A 230 47.61 -7.75 -1.60
N ALA A 231 47.07 -8.84 -2.12
CA ALA A 231 46.56 -8.91 -3.49
C ALA A 231 45.36 -7.96 -3.68
N TRP A 232 44.42 -7.94 -2.73
CA TRP A 232 43.24 -7.09 -2.77
C TRP A 232 43.61 -5.61 -2.72
N SER A 233 44.49 -5.23 -1.80
CA SER A 233 44.99 -3.85 -1.75
C SER A 233 45.71 -3.46 -3.04
N SER A 234 46.49 -4.36 -3.65
CA SER A 234 47.12 -4.11 -4.95
C SER A 234 46.10 -3.93 -6.08
N VAL A 235 45.04 -4.73 -6.10
CA VAL A 235 43.92 -4.59 -7.07
C VAL A 235 43.19 -3.27 -6.87
N VAL A 236 42.89 -2.90 -5.62
CA VAL A 236 42.25 -1.61 -5.29
C VAL A 236 43.11 -0.45 -5.76
N VAL A 237 44.43 -0.50 -5.50
CA VAL A 237 45.38 0.52 -5.98
C VAL A 237 45.43 0.55 -7.51
N PHE A 238 45.39 -0.59 -8.20
CA PHE A 238 45.35 -0.64 -9.66
C PHE A 238 44.06 -0.02 -10.22
N ILE A 239 42.92 -0.32 -9.59
CA ILE A 239 41.64 0.26 -9.96
C ILE A 239 41.67 1.78 -9.79
N ASP A 240 42.12 2.27 -8.64
CA ASP A 240 42.11 3.70 -8.33
C ASP A 240 43.13 4.50 -9.15
N ARG A 241 44.33 3.93 -9.40
CA ARG A 241 45.38 4.62 -10.18
C ARG A 241 45.23 4.49 -11.69
N THR A 242 44.66 3.39 -12.19
CA THR A 242 44.66 3.10 -13.64
C THR A 242 43.26 3.15 -14.24
N LEU A 243 42.30 2.45 -13.63
CA LEU A 243 40.97 2.30 -14.20
C LEU A 243 40.12 3.54 -13.92
N TRP A 244 40.10 4.04 -12.69
CA TRP A 244 39.26 5.16 -12.26
C TRP A 244 39.53 6.45 -13.03
N PRO A 245 40.79 6.87 -13.28
CA PRO A 245 41.07 8.08 -14.04
C PRO A 245 40.66 7.93 -15.50
N LYS A 246 40.93 6.76 -16.11
CA LYS A 246 40.50 6.48 -17.49
C LYS A 246 38.98 6.48 -17.63
N LEU A 247 38.28 5.89 -16.65
CA LEU A 247 36.82 5.85 -16.63
C LEU A 247 36.23 7.25 -16.44
N ARG A 248 36.81 8.07 -15.56
CA ARG A 248 36.39 9.48 -15.35
C ARG A 248 36.58 10.31 -16.61
N VAL A 249 37.69 10.15 -17.34
CA VAL A 249 37.90 10.82 -18.62
C VAL A 249 36.90 10.34 -19.68
N LEU A 250 36.64 9.04 -19.76
CA LEU A 250 35.65 8.49 -20.71
C LEU A 250 34.23 8.95 -20.39
N TYR A 251 33.89 9.05 -19.10
CA TYR A 251 32.62 9.55 -18.59
C TYR A 251 32.45 11.04 -18.88
N GLY A 252 33.44 11.88 -18.55
CA GLY A 252 33.40 13.32 -18.84
C GLY A 252 33.30 13.62 -20.34
N LYS A 253 33.97 12.82 -21.19
CA LYS A 253 33.92 13.02 -22.65
C LYS A 253 32.61 12.59 -23.30
N ASN A 254 31.99 11.49 -22.86
CA ASN A 254 30.84 10.90 -23.57
C ASN A 254 29.52 11.03 -22.83
N VAL A 255 29.53 10.90 -21.51
CA VAL A 255 28.33 10.74 -20.69
C VAL A 255 27.87 12.09 -20.16
N GLU A 256 28.78 12.92 -19.65
CA GLU A 256 28.47 14.28 -19.18
C GLU A 256 27.78 15.16 -20.23
N PRO A 257 28.27 15.31 -21.49
CA PRO A 257 27.58 16.14 -22.47
C PRO A 257 26.20 15.59 -22.85
N GLN A 258 26.00 14.28 -22.77
CA GLN A 258 24.70 13.67 -23.02
C GLN A 258 23.73 13.89 -21.86
N LEU A 259 24.17 13.76 -20.61
CA LEU A 259 23.35 14.10 -19.45
C LEU A 259 23.01 15.58 -19.41
N VAL A 260 23.94 16.47 -19.75
CA VAL A 260 23.67 17.92 -19.83
C VAL A 260 22.63 18.22 -20.91
N ARG A 261 22.74 17.63 -22.11
CA ARG A 261 21.74 17.81 -23.18
C ARG A 261 20.37 17.23 -22.82
N ILE A 262 20.32 16.09 -22.14
CA ILE A 262 19.06 15.51 -21.65
C ILE A 262 18.47 16.39 -20.54
N GLY A 263 19.30 16.88 -19.61
CA GLY A 263 18.92 17.79 -18.54
C GLY A 263 18.39 19.13 -19.07
N GLU A 264 19.03 19.71 -20.08
CA GLU A 264 18.60 20.94 -20.74
C GLU A 264 17.26 20.75 -21.47
N ARG A 265 17.09 19.61 -22.17
CA ARG A 265 15.81 19.28 -22.83
C ARG A 265 14.70 19.06 -21.80
N LEU A 266 14.96 18.33 -20.71
CA LEU A 266 13.98 18.17 -19.63
C LEU A 266 13.68 19.49 -18.92
N GLY A 267 14.68 20.36 -18.74
CA GLY A 267 14.53 21.72 -18.23
C GLY A 267 13.63 22.56 -19.13
N ARG A 268 13.89 22.59 -20.44
CA ARG A 268 13.04 23.29 -21.42
C ARG A 268 11.62 22.73 -21.52
N TYR A 269 11.41 21.43 -21.34
CA TYR A 269 10.04 20.89 -21.23
C TYR A 269 9.35 21.32 -19.94
N ARG A 270 10.10 21.42 -18.84
CA ARG A 270 9.57 21.93 -17.56
C ARG A 270 9.21 23.41 -17.67
N ASP A 271 10.05 24.20 -18.30
CA ASP A 271 9.87 25.65 -18.42
C ASP A 271 8.88 26.00 -19.55
N GLY A 272 8.87 25.24 -20.65
CA GLY A 272 7.87 25.33 -21.71
C GLY A 272 6.46 24.91 -21.27
N ARG A 273 6.34 23.96 -20.34
CA ARG A 273 5.05 23.64 -19.71
C ARG A 273 4.57 24.78 -18.78
N LYS A 274 5.48 25.49 -18.12
CA LYS A 274 5.13 26.68 -17.32
C LYS A 274 4.75 27.88 -18.20
N LEU A 275 5.49 28.13 -19.29
CA LEU A 275 5.18 29.20 -20.23
C LEU A 275 3.89 28.93 -21.02
N LYS A 276 3.62 27.68 -21.42
CA LYS A 276 2.34 27.34 -22.09
C LYS A 276 1.14 27.51 -21.15
N ALA A 277 1.32 27.26 -19.85
CA ALA A 277 0.30 27.59 -18.85
C ALA A 277 0.11 29.11 -18.70
N ALA A 278 1.19 29.90 -18.71
CA ALA A 278 1.11 31.36 -18.65
C ALA A 278 0.52 32.00 -19.93
N VAL A 279 0.78 31.43 -21.11
CA VAL A 279 0.22 31.93 -22.39
C VAL A 279 -1.26 31.57 -22.55
N ASP A 280 -1.69 30.39 -22.10
CA ASP A 280 -3.13 30.06 -22.02
C ASP A 280 -3.88 30.99 -21.04
N ASP A 281 -3.20 31.53 -20.02
CA ASP A 281 -3.77 32.56 -19.12
C ASP A 281 -3.81 33.97 -19.76
N ILE A 282 -2.94 34.27 -20.73
CA ILE A 282 -2.86 35.60 -21.37
C ILE A 282 -3.88 35.77 -22.52
N ASP A 283 -4.21 34.70 -23.28
CA ASP A 283 -5.26 34.75 -24.33
C ASP A 283 -6.70 34.86 -23.75
N SER A 284 -6.84 34.67 -22.43
CA SER A 284 -8.08 34.99 -21.68
C SER A 284 -8.06 36.34 -20.96
N MET A 285 -6.99 37.15 -21.10
CA MET A 285 -6.81 38.41 -20.34
C MET A 285 -6.56 39.66 -21.20
N SER A 286 -7.14 39.72 -22.41
CA SER A 286 -7.37 41.02 -23.09
C SER A 286 -8.68 41.65 -22.60
N GLU A 287 -8.71 41.98 -21.31
CA GLU A 287 -9.45 43.09 -20.68
C GLU A 287 -8.63 43.42 -19.41
N ALA A 288 -7.97 44.57 -19.49
CA ALA A 288 -6.78 45.00 -18.78
C ALA A 288 -6.91 44.97 -17.24
N SER A 289 -5.95 44.38 -16.54
CA SER A 289 -4.74 45.03 -16.01
C SER A 289 -4.97 45.94 -14.80
N SER A 290 -4.89 45.33 -13.62
CA SER A 290 -4.14 45.87 -12.48
C SER A 290 -3.98 44.73 -11.46
N LEU A 291 -2.99 44.81 -10.56
CA LEU A 291 -2.64 43.83 -9.51
C LEU A 291 -1.56 42.78 -9.87
N SER A 292 -0.51 43.18 -10.60
CA SER A 292 0.76 42.43 -10.66
C SER A 292 1.72 42.79 -9.51
N SER A 293 1.36 43.72 -8.61
CA SER A 293 2.32 44.33 -7.67
C SER A 293 2.44 43.64 -6.30
N SER A 294 1.68 42.58 -6.00
CA SER A 294 1.59 42.04 -4.62
C SER A 294 2.30 40.70 -4.38
N LEU A 295 2.99 40.13 -5.37
CA LEU A 295 3.63 38.81 -5.22
C LEU A 295 5.16 38.84 -5.08
N SER A 296 5.80 39.99 -5.35
CA SER A 296 7.25 40.15 -5.16
C SER A 296 7.67 40.34 -3.69
N SER A 297 6.73 40.65 -2.78
CA SER A 297 7.03 40.87 -1.35
C SER A 297 7.05 39.59 -0.50
N VAL A 298 6.58 38.45 -1.03
CA VAL A 298 6.48 37.19 -0.27
C VAL A 298 7.69 36.26 -0.52
N VAL A 299 8.43 36.49 -1.61
CA VAL A 299 9.57 35.63 -1.98
C VAL A 299 10.89 36.09 -1.34
N SER A 300 11.05 37.39 -1.05
CA SER A 300 12.25 37.90 -0.37
C SER A 300 12.31 37.57 1.13
N SER A 301 11.19 37.25 1.78
CA SER A 301 11.14 36.94 3.22
C SER A 301 11.46 35.48 3.55
N VAL A 302 11.42 34.56 2.57
CA VAL A 302 11.73 33.14 2.82
C VAL A 302 13.21 32.80 2.61
N ALA A 303 13.96 33.61 1.87
CA ALA A 303 15.38 33.39 1.62
C ALA A 303 16.29 33.79 2.80
N SER A 304 15.81 34.64 3.72
CA SER A 304 16.61 35.11 4.88
C SER A 304 16.53 34.20 6.11
N ALA A 305 15.74 33.12 6.10
CA ALA A 305 15.54 32.25 7.27
C ALA A 305 16.49 31.03 7.33
N TYR A 306 17.35 30.82 6.33
CA TYR A 306 18.19 29.61 6.22
C TYR A 306 19.70 29.82 6.33
N ALA A 307 20.16 31.00 6.73
CA ALA A 307 21.58 31.25 6.94
C ALA A 307 21.84 31.97 8.27
N THR A 308 21.84 31.22 9.38
CA THR A 308 22.59 31.64 10.57
C THR A 308 23.08 30.42 11.35
N GLY A 309 24.34 30.04 11.11
CA GLY A 309 25.17 29.40 12.14
C GLY A 309 25.55 30.43 13.22
N PRO A 310 26.12 30.00 14.35
CA PRO A 310 26.21 30.81 15.56
C PRO A 310 27.32 31.87 15.44
N PRO A 311 27.15 33.04 16.07
CA PRO A 311 28.31 33.78 16.52
C PRO A 311 28.25 34.15 18.00
N ASN A 312 29.46 34.15 18.55
CA ASN A 312 29.86 34.55 19.87
C ASN A 312 30.10 36.09 19.91
N GLN A 313 30.07 36.66 21.12
CA GLN A 313 30.68 37.94 21.57
C GLN A 313 29.96 39.30 21.34
N SER A 314 29.58 39.87 22.50
CA SER A 314 29.72 41.25 23.02
C SER A 314 30.01 42.44 22.09
N THR A 315 29.16 43.48 22.10
CA THR A 315 29.53 44.88 22.46
C THR A 315 28.31 45.81 22.61
N THR A 316 28.49 46.82 23.45
CA THR A 316 27.58 47.87 23.96
C THR A 316 27.50 49.10 23.03
N ALA A 317 26.35 49.82 22.99
CA ALA A 317 26.20 51.30 23.11
C ALA A 317 25.03 51.94 22.28
N THR A 318 24.14 52.61 23.02
CA THR A 318 23.60 54.00 22.90
C THR A 318 22.80 54.52 21.68
N SER A 319 21.73 55.24 22.07
CA SER A 319 20.63 55.98 21.40
C SER A 319 20.94 57.03 20.31
N GLU A 320 19.99 57.28 19.40
CA GLU A 320 19.38 58.61 19.12
C GLU A 320 18.17 58.55 18.14
N ALA A 321 17.40 59.65 18.04
CA ALA A 321 15.96 59.71 17.78
C ALA A 321 15.49 60.36 16.44
N ALA A 322 14.15 60.34 16.25
CA ALA A 322 13.26 61.06 15.30
C ALA A 322 13.08 60.47 13.87
N SER A 323 11.88 60.33 13.26
CA SER A 323 10.65 61.15 13.35
C SER A 323 9.36 60.45 12.80
N ALA A 324 8.22 60.71 13.46
CA ALA A 324 6.79 60.85 13.03
C ALA A 324 5.94 59.75 12.28
N THR A 325 5.13 59.00 13.08
CA THR A 325 3.63 58.76 13.14
C THR A 325 2.73 58.84 11.86
N PRO A 326 1.56 58.11 11.72
CA PRO A 326 0.73 57.59 12.82
C PRO A 326 0.21 56.13 12.78
N SER A 327 -0.07 55.69 14.01
CA SER A 327 -0.59 54.40 14.46
C SER A 327 -2.10 54.25 14.22
N LEU A 328 -2.54 53.04 13.85
CA LEU A 328 -3.93 52.57 13.96
C LEU A 328 -3.97 51.24 14.73
N THR A 329 -4.79 51.22 15.77
CA THR A 329 -4.96 50.23 16.85
C THR A 329 -5.31 48.80 16.37
N PRO A 330 -4.87 47.72 17.06
CA PRO A 330 -5.00 46.33 16.58
C PRO A 330 -6.42 45.77 16.43
N GLY A 331 -7.43 46.38 17.06
CA GLY A 331 -8.81 45.85 17.11
C GLY A 331 -9.59 45.95 15.79
N GLN A 332 -9.46 47.06 15.06
CA GLN A 332 -10.25 47.30 13.83
C GLN A 332 -9.72 46.50 12.62
N LYS A 333 -8.46 46.08 12.64
CA LYS A 333 -7.88 45.20 11.60
C LYS A 333 -8.41 43.77 11.70
N ALA A 334 -8.72 43.30 12.91
CA ALA A 334 -9.23 41.94 13.12
C ALA A 334 -10.66 41.77 12.58
N GLU A 335 -11.53 42.75 12.78
CA GLU A 335 -12.91 42.71 12.28
C GLU A 335 -12.98 42.79 10.74
N GLN A 336 -12.16 43.66 10.13
CA GLN A 336 -12.10 43.76 8.67
C GLN A 336 -11.51 42.50 8.00
N VAL A 337 -10.61 41.79 8.70
CA VAL A 337 -10.06 40.50 8.24
C VAL A 337 -11.10 39.39 8.38
N GLN A 338 -11.87 39.36 9.47
CA GLN A 338 -12.95 38.37 9.63
C GLN A 338 -14.07 38.56 8.59
N GLU A 339 -14.44 39.79 8.29
CA GLU A 339 -15.44 40.08 7.26
C GLU A 339 -14.97 39.66 5.86
N LYS A 340 -13.69 39.90 5.53
CA LYS A 340 -13.09 39.42 4.28
C LYS A 340 -13.07 37.89 4.19
N ILE A 341 -12.75 37.19 5.28
CA ILE A 341 -12.77 35.72 5.32
C ILE A 341 -14.20 35.18 5.16
N ALA A 342 -15.20 35.81 5.80
CA ALA A 342 -16.59 35.42 5.69
C ALA A 342 -17.15 35.63 4.27
N ASN A 343 -16.80 36.75 3.63
CA ASN A 343 -17.17 37.03 2.25
C ASN A 343 -16.50 36.06 1.26
N ASP A 344 -15.21 35.75 1.45
CA ASP A 344 -14.52 34.80 0.59
C ASP A 344 -15.10 33.39 0.74
N LEU A 345 -15.42 32.94 1.97
CA LEU A 345 -16.11 31.68 2.22
C LEU A 345 -17.49 31.60 1.53
N ARG A 346 -18.29 32.68 1.56
CA ARG A 346 -19.56 32.74 0.81
C ARG A 346 -19.33 32.62 -0.70
N ASN A 347 -18.34 33.34 -1.23
CA ASN A 347 -18.04 33.35 -2.65
C ASN A 347 -17.56 31.96 -3.13
N TRP A 348 -16.73 31.30 -2.32
CA TRP A 348 -16.31 29.91 -2.55
C TRP A 348 -17.48 28.93 -2.54
N GLN A 349 -18.37 29.02 -1.54
CA GLN A 349 -19.55 28.16 -1.46
C GLN A 349 -20.48 28.34 -2.67
N GLU A 350 -20.68 29.58 -3.13
CA GLU A 350 -21.50 29.85 -4.30
C GLU A 350 -20.89 29.30 -5.60
N LYS A 351 -19.57 29.43 -5.79
CA LYS A 351 -18.85 28.84 -6.92
C LYS A 351 -18.94 27.31 -6.93
N PHE A 352 -18.83 26.67 -5.77
CA PHE A 352 -19.00 25.21 -5.67
C PHE A 352 -20.45 24.76 -5.88
N ALA A 353 -21.43 25.51 -5.38
CA ALA A 353 -22.84 25.23 -5.63
C ALA A 353 -23.19 25.39 -7.12
N LYS A 354 -22.72 26.45 -7.77
CA LYS A 354 -22.94 26.73 -9.20
C LYS A 354 -22.29 25.67 -10.09
N SER A 355 -21.04 25.30 -9.83
CA SER A 355 -20.34 24.24 -10.57
C SER A 355 -21.01 22.87 -10.40
N THR A 356 -21.50 22.57 -9.20
CA THR A 356 -22.25 21.33 -8.93
C THR A 356 -23.60 21.30 -9.66
N ARG A 357 -24.37 22.39 -9.63
CA ARG A 357 -25.62 22.52 -10.41
C ARG A 357 -25.36 22.39 -11.90
N GLN A 358 -24.31 23.01 -12.43
CA GLN A 358 -23.97 22.94 -13.84
C GLN A 358 -23.54 21.54 -14.27
N ARG A 359 -22.77 20.84 -13.42
CA ARG A 359 -22.42 19.44 -13.62
C ARG A 359 -23.66 18.53 -13.60
N HIS A 360 -24.59 18.78 -12.69
CA HIS A 360 -25.85 18.03 -12.60
C HIS A 360 -26.74 18.27 -13.83
N ARG A 361 -26.87 19.52 -14.29
CA ARG A 361 -27.62 19.90 -15.50
C ARG A 361 -27.03 19.27 -16.76
N ARG A 362 -25.70 19.21 -16.88
CA ARG A 362 -25.01 18.48 -17.99
C ARG A 362 -25.29 16.98 -17.95
N LEU A 363 -25.35 16.36 -16.77
CA LEU A 363 -25.68 14.94 -16.62
C LEU A 363 -27.14 14.65 -16.99
N ILE A 364 -28.07 15.52 -16.63
CA ILE A 364 -29.50 15.40 -16.99
C ILE A 364 -29.68 15.56 -18.52
N PHE A 365 -29.05 16.57 -19.13
CA PHE A 365 -29.12 16.78 -20.58
C PHE A 365 -28.55 15.59 -21.37
N ARG A 366 -27.44 15.01 -20.92
CA ARG A 366 -26.86 13.78 -21.50
C ARG A 366 -27.73 12.53 -21.32
N SER A 367 -28.60 12.51 -20.30
CA SER A 367 -29.55 11.43 -20.09
C SER A 367 -30.82 11.59 -20.94
N ALA A 368 -31.27 12.82 -21.17
CA ALA A 368 -32.43 13.14 -22.03
C ALA A 368 -32.12 12.97 -23.53
N SER A 369 -30.88 13.24 -23.96
CA SER A 369 -30.45 13.05 -25.35
C SER A 369 -30.34 11.58 -25.79
N LYS A 370 -30.46 10.61 -24.86
CA LYS A 370 -30.48 9.18 -25.17
C LYS A 370 -31.89 8.59 -25.33
N THR A 371 -32.94 9.37 -25.10
CA THR A 371 -34.33 8.87 -25.04
C THR A 371 -35.31 9.64 -25.93
N SER A 372 -34.89 10.07 -27.12
CA SER A 372 -35.83 10.56 -28.15
C SER A 372 -35.70 9.72 -29.43
N PRO A 373 -36.76 8.99 -29.84
CA PRO A 373 -36.77 8.19 -31.06
C PRO A 373 -37.25 9.03 -32.25
N THR A 374 -36.38 9.23 -33.25
CA THR A 374 -36.77 9.71 -34.58
C THR A 374 -37.23 8.54 -35.43
N GLY A 375 -38.49 8.51 -35.84
CA GLY A 375 -39.05 7.49 -36.73
C GLY A 375 -38.82 7.77 -38.22
N ARG A 376 -38.76 6.71 -39.05
CA ARG A 376 -39.30 6.69 -40.43
C ARG A 376 -39.46 5.27 -41.01
N SER A 377 -40.72 4.93 -41.27
CA SER A 377 -41.38 3.97 -42.20
C SER A 377 -40.58 3.16 -43.25
N ARG A 378 -40.87 1.85 -43.40
CA ARG A 378 -41.63 1.24 -44.54
C ARG A 378 -41.74 -0.31 -44.51
N ASN A 379 -43.00 -0.77 -44.63
CA ASN A 379 -43.61 -1.94 -45.32
C ASN A 379 -42.84 -3.24 -45.67
N LYS A 380 -43.49 -4.38 -45.35
CA LYS A 380 -43.95 -5.50 -46.23
C LYS A 380 -44.56 -6.61 -45.34
N SER A 381 -45.87 -6.89 -45.36
CA SER A 381 -46.64 -7.81 -46.24
C SER A 381 -46.90 -9.19 -45.62
N LYS A 382 -48.21 -9.50 -45.44
CA LYS A 382 -48.92 -10.81 -45.61
C LYS A 382 -48.55 -11.96 -44.63
N GLU A 383 -49.42 -12.85 -44.15
CA GLU A 383 -50.68 -13.41 -44.66
C GLU A 383 -51.43 -14.21 -43.56
N LEU A 384 -52.77 -14.18 -43.67
CA LEU A 384 -53.80 -15.23 -43.44
C LEU A 384 -53.91 -16.07 -42.14
N ALA A 385 -55.15 -16.05 -41.60
CA ALA A 385 -56.04 -17.19 -41.35
C ALA A 385 -56.68 -17.19 -39.94
N ARG A 386 -58.00 -16.96 -39.93
CA ARG A 386 -58.97 -17.29 -38.85
C ARG A 386 -59.45 -18.76 -39.06
N PRO A 387 -60.53 -19.29 -38.42
CA PRO A 387 -61.24 -18.99 -37.16
C PRO A 387 -61.60 -20.28 -36.35
N CYS A 388 -62.48 -20.11 -35.33
CA CYS A 388 -63.44 -21.09 -34.76
C CYS A 388 -62.95 -21.90 -33.55
N TRP A 389 -63.69 -22.11 -32.45
CA TRP A 389 -65.11 -21.95 -32.12
C TRP A 389 -65.32 -22.05 -30.58
N PHE A 390 -66.40 -21.42 -30.06
CA PHE A 390 -67.25 -21.79 -28.89
C PHE A 390 -66.63 -22.07 -27.50
N SER A 391 -67.23 -21.78 -26.34
CA SER A 391 -68.50 -21.16 -25.93
C SER A 391 -68.40 -20.74 -24.45
N LEU A 392 -69.36 -19.91 -24.04
CA LEU A 392 -69.57 -19.22 -22.78
C LEU A 392 -69.57 -20.09 -21.50
N SER A 393 -69.06 -19.53 -20.40
CA SER A 393 -69.90 -19.26 -19.20
C SER A 393 -69.24 -18.30 -18.19
N ASN A 394 -70.00 -17.25 -17.88
CA ASN A 394 -70.05 -16.43 -16.66
C ASN A 394 -69.02 -15.33 -16.31
N LEU A 395 -69.60 -14.12 -16.27
CA LEU A 395 -69.24 -12.76 -15.81
C LEU A 395 -68.72 -12.64 -14.34
N PRO A 396 -68.34 -11.44 -13.84
CA PRO A 396 -67.66 -10.30 -14.47
C PRO A 396 -66.56 -9.63 -13.60
N ALA A 397 -65.73 -8.82 -14.28
CA ALA A 397 -65.17 -7.53 -13.84
C ALA A 397 -64.35 -7.43 -12.52
N ARG A 398 -63.05 -7.11 -12.59
CA ARG A 398 -62.48 -5.74 -12.77
C ARG A 398 -61.07 -5.63 -12.11
N LYS A 399 -60.11 -5.14 -12.92
CA LYS A 399 -58.88 -4.36 -12.58
C LYS A 399 -57.73 -5.02 -11.79
N SER A 400 -56.63 -5.29 -12.50
CA SER A 400 -55.36 -4.49 -12.45
C SER A 400 -54.11 -5.36 -12.72
N PRO A 401 -53.32 -5.10 -13.78
CA PRO A 401 -51.98 -5.64 -13.93
C PRO A 401 -50.94 -4.52 -13.78
N ASN A 402 -50.04 -4.62 -12.80
CA ASN A 402 -48.59 -4.48 -13.04
C ASN A 402 -47.77 -4.53 -11.74
N SER A 403 -47.51 -5.75 -11.30
CA SER A 403 -46.25 -6.11 -10.68
C SER A 403 -45.15 -6.11 -11.75
N ARG A 404 -44.49 -4.96 -11.95
CA ARG A 404 -43.13 -4.86 -12.56
C ARG A 404 -42.66 -3.41 -12.56
N LYS A 405 -42.39 -2.85 -11.37
CA LYS A 405 -41.55 -1.62 -11.20
C LYS A 405 -41.26 -1.31 -9.72
N GLN A 406 -40.77 -2.28 -8.95
CA GLN A 406 -40.24 -2.01 -7.59
C GLN A 406 -38.86 -2.61 -7.31
N SER A 407 -38.20 -3.26 -8.26
CA SER A 407 -36.87 -3.86 -8.04
C SER A 407 -35.68 -2.91 -8.25
N SER A 408 -35.85 -1.76 -8.92
CA SER A 408 -34.73 -0.87 -9.28
C SER A 408 -34.57 0.40 -8.42
N ARG A 409 -35.41 0.61 -7.39
CA ARG A 409 -35.33 1.81 -6.52
C ARG A 409 -34.79 1.57 -5.10
N LEU A 410 -34.49 0.32 -4.72
CA LEU A 410 -33.90 0.00 -3.41
C LEU A 410 -32.37 -0.11 -3.43
N SER A 411 -31.74 -0.38 -4.59
CA SER A 411 -30.28 -0.52 -4.68
C SER A 411 -29.53 0.83 -4.53
N ASN A 412 -30.09 1.93 -5.03
CA ASN A 412 -29.42 3.24 -4.97
C ASN A 412 -29.58 4.01 -3.64
N ARG A 413 -30.48 3.60 -2.73
CA ARG A 413 -30.58 4.18 -1.38
C ARG A 413 -29.61 3.55 -0.38
N PHE A 414 -29.17 2.31 -0.62
CA PHE A 414 -28.23 1.62 0.28
C PHE A 414 -26.79 2.14 0.15
N GLN A 415 -26.42 2.66 -1.01
CA GLN A 415 -25.04 3.11 -1.27
C GLN A 415 -24.73 4.52 -0.78
N ARG A 416 -25.73 5.42 -0.65
CA ARG A 416 -25.53 6.77 -0.10
C ARG A 416 -25.61 6.85 1.42
N ARG A 417 -26.29 5.90 2.08
CA ARG A 417 -26.29 5.79 3.56
C ARG A 417 -25.02 5.12 4.11
N GLY A 418 -24.38 4.22 3.34
CA GLY A 418 -23.11 3.60 3.75
C GLY A 418 -21.91 4.55 3.76
N VAL A 419 -21.81 5.46 2.78
CA VAL A 419 -20.66 6.40 2.71
C VAL A 419 -20.74 7.48 3.81
N THR A 420 -21.95 7.90 4.18
CA THR A 420 -22.16 8.86 5.28
C THR A 420 -22.00 8.22 6.66
N SER A 421 -22.28 6.92 6.82
CA SER A 421 -21.96 6.20 8.06
C SER A 421 -20.46 5.94 8.23
N ILE A 422 -19.75 5.65 7.14
CA ILE A 422 -18.29 5.43 7.16
C ILE A 422 -17.55 6.74 7.45
N LEU A 423 -17.98 7.89 6.90
CA LEU A 423 -17.41 9.20 7.23
C LEU A 423 -17.72 9.64 8.68
N LYS A 424 -18.92 9.31 9.21
CA LYS A 424 -19.23 9.52 10.63
C LYS A 424 -18.44 8.58 11.54
N ALA A 425 -18.17 7.34 11.11
CA ALA A 425 -17.33 6.40 11.84
C ALA A 425 -15.85 6.81 11.80
N GLN A 426 -15.33 7.26 10.65
CA GLN A 426 -13.98 7.81 10.56
C GLN A 426 -13.81 9.07 11.40
N LYS A 427 -14.81 9.98 11.43
CA LYS A 427 -14.76 11.17 12.29
C LYS A 427 -14.83 10.81 13.77
N ARG A 428 -15.62 9.79 14.16
CA ARG A 428 -15.62 9.26 15.54
C ARG A 428 -14.31 8.55 15.91
N ILE A 429 -13.69 7.82 14.97
CA ILE A 429 -12.40 7.16 15.20
C ILE A 429 -11.26 8.18 15.28
N TYR A 430 -11.30 9.26 14.49
CA TYR A 430 -10.31 10.33 14.57
C TYR A 430 -10.43 11.15 15.86
N LEU A 431 -11.65 11.40 16.34
CA LEU A 431 -11.90 12.04 17.64
C LEU A 431 -11.50 11.12 18.79
N LYS A 432 -11.85 9.82 18.74
CA LYS A 432 -11.36 8.82 19.71
C LYS A 432 -9.85 8.63 19.67
N ARG A 433 -9.20 8.89 18.53
CA ARG A 433 -7.74 8.83 18.40
C ARG A 433 -7.05 10.06 18.96
N GLN A 434 -7.71 11.22 19.02
CA GLN A 434 -7.20 12.35 19.81
C GLN A 434 -7.42 12.18 21.31
N GLU A 435 -8.44 11.41 21.74
CA GLU A 435 -8.63 10.99 23.14
C GLU A 435 -7.72 9.82 23.57
N VAL A 436 -7.05 9.15 22.63
CA VAL A 436 -6.14 8.00 22.88
C VAL A 436 -4.68 8.34 22.58
N LEU A 437 -4.41 9.50 21.98
CA LEU A 437 -3.06 10.06 21.76
C LEU A 437 -2.78 11.29 22.63
N ALA A 438 -3.77 11.78 23.38
CA ALA A 438 -3.61 12.58 24.58
C ALA A 438 -3.84 11.66 25.79
#